data_AF-A0A925AB90-F1
#
_entry.id   AF-A0A925AB90-F1
#
_cell.length_a   1.000
_cell.length_b   1.000
_cell.length_c   1.000
_cell.angle_alpha   90.00
_cell.angle_beta   90.00
_cell.angle_gamma   90.00
#
_symmetry.space_group_name_H-M   'P 1'
#
loop_
_entity.id
_entity.type
_entity.pdbx_description
1 polymer ?
#
loop_
_entity_poly.entity_id
_entity_poly.type
_entity_poly.pdbx_seq_one_letter_code
_entity_poly.pdbx_strand_id
1 'polypeptide(L)' 'MRLALKTGSYSLMHLVVAIAVTYAITQDWRAALAVGLIEPAVQTVAYIFHDRLWSRLDQRALANAQR' A
#
# COMPACT_ATOMS: atom_id res chain seq x y z
N MET A 1 22.49 -8.38 1.38
CA MET A 1 22.05 -8.38 -0.04
C MET A 1 20.81 -9.22 -0.34
N ARG A 2 20.56 -10.38 0.31
CA ARG A 2 19.40 -11.25 -0.02
C ARG A 2 18.02 -10.63 0.26
N LEU A 3 17.88 -9.81 1.32
CA LEU A 3 16.60 -9.15 1.62
C LEU A 3 16.21 -8.12 0.56
N ALA A 4 17.13 -7.23 0.17
CA ALA A 4 16.86 -6.21 -0.84
C ALA A 4 16.48 -6.82 -2.20
N LEU A 5 17.11 -7.93 -2.58
CA LEU A 5 16.72 -8.68 -3.78
C LEU A 5 15.34 -9.32 -3.62
N LYS A 6 15.01 -9.88 -2.45
CA LYS A 6 13.70 -10.49 -2.20
C LYS A 6 12.57 -9.44 -2.19
N THR A 7 12.81 -8.30 -1.55
CA THR A 7 11.89 -7.16 -1.53
C THR A 7 11.75 -6.57 -2.93
N GLY A 8 12.85 -6.37 -3.66
CA GLY A 8 12.83 -5.87 -5.03
C GLY A 8 12.10 -6.81 -5.99
N SER A 9 12.38 -8.12 -5.94
CA SER A 9 11.67 -9.11 -6.75
C SER A 9 10.18 -9.19 -6.41
N TYR A 10 9.81 -9.04 -5.13
CA TYR A 10 8.40 -9.00 -4.72
C TYR A 10 7.70 -7.74 -5.26
N SER A 11 8.30 -6.55 -5.10
CA SER A 11 7.76 -5.31 -5.65
C SER A 11 7.62 -5.36 -7.18
N LEU A 12 8.58 -5.97 -7.87
CA LEU A 12 8.52 -6.12 -9.32
C LEU A 12 7.41 -7.09 -9.75
N MET A 13 7.30 -8.25 -9.10
CA MET A 13 6.20 -9.19 -9.33
C MET A 13 4.85 -8.51 -9.15
N HIS A 14 4.70 -7.74 -8.07
CA HIS A 14 3.47 -7.03 -7.75
C HIS A 14 3.11 -5.98 -8.81
N LEU A 15 4.09 -5.16 -9.24
CA LEU A 15 3.90 -4.18 -10.31
C LEU A 15 3.47 -4.85 -11.62
N VAL A 16 4.11 -5.96 -11.99
CA VAL A 16 3.77 -6.72 -13.21
C VAL A 16 2.34 -7.27 -13.13
N VAL A 17 1.96 -7.86 -11.99
CA VAL A 17 0.60 -8.38 -11.78
C VAL A 17 -0.44 -7.27 -11.82
N ALA A 18 -0.20 -6.13 -11.15
CA ALA A 18 -1.11 -4.99 -11.13
C ALA A 18 -1.34 -4.41 -12.53
N ILE A 19 -0.27 -4.21 -13.31
CA ILE A 19 -0.34 -3.76 -14.70
C ILE A 19 -1.07 -4.79 -15.56
N ALA A 20 -0.74 -6.08 -15.44
CA ALA A 20 -1.34 -7.16 -16.24
C ALA A 20 -2.84 -7.30 -15.99
N VAL A 21 -3.29 -7.30 -14.72
CA VAL A 21 -4.71 -7.40 -14.35
C VAL A 21 -5.47 -6.15 -14.82
N THR A 22 -4.91 -4.96 -14.60
CA THR A 22 -5.56 -3.72 -15.03
C THR A 22 -5.69 -3.68 -16.55
N TYR A 23 -4.62 -4.02 -17.27
CA TYR A 23 -4.62 -4.08 -18.72
C TYR A 23 -5.60 -5.15 -19.25
N ALA A 24 -5.68 -6.32 -18.62
CA ALA A 24 -6.64 -7.35 -19.02
C ALA A 24 -8.09 -6.88 -18.90
N ILE A 25 -8.41 -6.03 -17.91
CA ILE A 25 -9.76 -5.51 -17.68
C ILE A 25 -10.06 -4.29 -18.57
N THR A 26 -9.12 -3.35 -18.66
CA THR A 26 -9.35 -2.06 -19.35
C THR A 26 -8.93 -2.07 -20.82
N GLN A 27 -8.06 -3.00 -21.22
CA GLN A 27 -7.33 -2.97 -22.50
C GLN A 27 -6.62 -1.64 -22.79
N ASP A 28 -6.34 -0.83 -21.76
CA ASP A 28 -5.69 0.47 -21.87
C ASP A 28 -4.39 0.49 -21.05
N TRP A 29 -3.29 0.73 -21.75
CA TRP A 29 -1.95 0.86 -21.17
C TRP A 29 -1.83 2.07 -20.24
N ARG A 30 -2.57 3.15 -20.48
CA ARG A 30 -2.56 4.36 -19.63
C ARG A 30 -3.16 4.07 -18.27
N ALA A 31 -4.29 3.36 -18.24
CA ALA A 31 -4.94 2.92 -17.01
C ALA A 31 -4.04 1.97 -16.23
N ALA A 32 -3.39 1.02 -16.90
CA ALA A 32 -2.50 0.05 -16.25
C ALA A 32 -1.30 0.72 -15.56
N LEU A 33 -0.66 1.70 -16.21
CA LEU A 33 0.44 2.47 -15.61
C LEU A 33 -0.05 3.37 -14.47
N ALA A 34 -1.22 4.00 -14.62
CA ALA A 34 -1.81 4.82 -13.57
C ALA A 34 -2.10 4.00 -12.31
N VAL A 35 -2.66 2.80 -12.45
CA VAL A 35 -2.93 1.89 -11.31
C VAL A 35 -1.64 1.44 -10.64
N GLY A 36 -0.61 1.07 -11.41
CA GLY A 36 0.70 0.68 -10.84
C GLY A 36 1.37 1.76 -9.99
N LEU A 37 1.05 3.04 -10.21
CA LEU A 37 1.54 4.17 -9.41
C LEU A 37 0.56 4.59 -8.30
N ILE A 38 -0.75 4.52 -8.58
CA ILE A 38 -1.81 4.85 -7.61
C ILE A 38 -1.78 3.88 -6.45
N GLU A 39 -1.49 2.59 -6.70
CA GLU A 39 -1.52 1.57 -5.66
C GLU A 39 -0.57 1.87 -4.47
N PRO A 40 0.74 2.14 -4.65
CA PRO A 40 1.62 2.51 -3.54
C PRO A 40 1.26 3.87 -2.92
N ALA A 41 0.70 4.80 -3.69
CA ALA A 41 0.22 6.08 -3.16
C ALA A 41 -0.98 5.88 -2.22
N VAL A 42 -1.97 5.10 -2.64
CA VAL A 42 -3.14 4.73 -1.84
C VAL A 42 -2.70 3.90 -0.64
N GLN A 43 -1.74 2.98 -0.79
CA GLN A 43 -1.21 2.20 0.31
C GLN A 43 -0.54 3.09 1.38
N THR A 44 0.21 4.10 0.96
CA THR A 44 0.82 5.09 1.87
C THR A 44 -0.26 5.92 2.58
N VAL A 45 -1.26 6.41 1.84
CA VAL A 45 -2.38 7.17 2.41
C VAL A 45 -3.18 6.32 3.39
N ALA A 46 -3.55 5.10 3.02
CA ALA A 46 -4.26 4.16 3.87
C ALA A 46 -3.48 3.85 5.14
N TYR A 47 -2.15 3.67 5.05
CA TYR A 47 -1.29 3.48 6.21
C TYR A 47 -1.33 4.70 7.16
N ILE A 48 -1.25 5.93 6.63
CA ILE A 48 -1.34 7.16 7.44
C ILE A 48 -2.71 7.26 8.13
N PHE A 49 -3.80 6.92 7.43
CA PHE A 49 -5.13 6.91 8.01
C PHE A 49 -5.28 5.83 9.09
N HIS A 50 -4.79 4.62 8.83
CA HIS A 50 -4.78 3.52 9.80
C HIS A 50 -4.01 3.92 11.06
N ASP A 51 -2.80 4.46 10.91
CA ASP A 51 -1.95 4.91 12.00
C ASP A 51 -2.60 6.07 12.80
N ARG A 52 -3.22 7.04 12.12
CA ARG A 52 -3.99 8.10 12.79
C ARG A 52 -5.22 7.59 13.53
N LEU A 53 -5.87 6.56 13.01
CA LEU A 53 -7.06 5.98 13.64
C LEU A 53 -6.67 5.19 14.89
N TRP A 54 -5.62 4.38 14.79
CA TRP A 54 -5.11 3.58 15.90
C TRP A 54 -4.43 4.42 16.98
N SER A 55 -3.61 5.41 16.62
CA SER A 55 -3.01 6.32 17.60
C SER A 55 -4.04 7.07 18.45
N ARG A 56 -5.21 7.40 17.90
CA ARG A 56 -6.32 8.00 18.66
C ARG A 56 -6.98 7.02 19.62
N LEU A 57 -7.01 5.73 19.28
CA LEU A 57 -7.51 4.67 20.16
C LEU A 57 -6.49 4.37 21.28
N ASP A 58 -5.20 4.29 20.95
CA ASP A 58 -4.12 4.09 21.91
C ASP A 58 -3.99 5.24 22.91
N GLN A 59 -4.14 6.50 22.45
CA GLN A 59 -4.13 7.65 23.37
C GLN A 59 -5.28 7.61 24.37
N ARG A 60 -6.45 7.08 23.98
CA ARG A 60 -7.58 6.87 24.89
C ARG A 60 -7.34 5.70 25.84
N ALA A 61 -6.69 4.63 25.38
CA ALA A 61 -6.31 3.49 26.21
C ALA A 61 -5.29 3.90 27.29
N LEU A 62 -4.29 4.70 26.94
CA LEU A 62 -3.29 5.24 27.87
C LEU A 62 -3.90 6.21 28.89
N ALA A 63 -4.83 7.08 28.46
CA ALA A 63 -5.51 8.01 29.37
C ALA A 63 -6.44 7.32 30.37
N ASN A 64 -7.05 6.18 29.99
CA ASN A 64 -7.86 5.37 30.90
C ASN A 64 -7.01 4.51 31.84
N ALA A 65 -5.78 4.13 31.45
CA ALA A 65 -4.86 3.39 32.31
C ALA A 65 -4.22 4.26 33.43
N GLN A 66 -4.30 5.60 33.30
CA GLN A 66 -3.81 6.55 34.30
C GLN A 66 -4.90 7.07 35.26
N ARG A 67 -6.16 6.63 35.09
CA ARG A 67 -7.26 6.87 36.04
C ARG A 67 -7.47 5.66 36.93
#